data_AF-A0A7G9WJ31-F1
#
_entry.id   AF-A0A7G9WJ31-F1
#
_cell.length_a   1.000
_cell.length_b   1.000
_cell.length_c   1.000
_cell.angle_alpha   90.00
_cell.angle_beta   90.00
_cell.angle_gamma   90.00
#
_symmetry.space_group_name_H-M   'P 1'
#
loop_
_entity.id
_entity.type
_entity.pdbx_description
1 polymer ?
#
loop_
_entity_poly.entity_id
_entity_poly.type
_entity_poly.pdbx_seq_one_letter_code
_entity_poly.pdbx_strand_id
1 'polypeptide(L)'
;MKGRTEREEDSKEGNENFLFSLYQKFKKHEKNKNDEAETNAENEQDTLTELSEEPMAETTERQPFSLLALQQMSLDCAQKYGFSPREPCIESFLGDFVPDNKEVEDLLQNLDREAQNVLQAVEKTADVEPRPKVNGRVLIYISQDGMQAWAFVFPPLFGGEPVNHEEVLNAMHIMQVKAGIDEDAVSKLTQESVWLHLIRIAAGTAPENGIDGRIEEVIPHTVGTPYMESSSDIVDYKNLNWIVHVQEKEVICKIIPPTPGKPGISVLGKEIPCTSGKKPPLPVGKNTQLSEDGTEIIAKTDGQIFYENDQYRVTDVIQIKGDVDLSTGNIDVKGNVFVQGNVRDGFWVKATGDVNISGSVGAATVQAGGSLFVRSGINGSDQGRLQAGGDVKCRYIESAEVQAGGSVFADSISNSNISCNGSAVVESGHGVIVGGSITAMEEIRAKEVGNERGLVTRLNLERTPEHIAQKTRVTKEYETVKEQVQTAKAQLKALDKSDDPEIVKAVKDIHFRLSIFLVKQDKLKQQMDEIQAREEKLSYAKMKISTLYPTVAARINGISRLIISEETNCLIFQSDTDLEIGRFS
;
A
#
# COMPACT_ATOMS: atom_id res chain seq x y z
N MET A 1 79.24 36.61 -14.29
CA MET A 1 79.16 36.63 -12.80
C MET A 1 79.45 35.21 -12.28
N LYS A 2 79.87 35.04 -11.02
CA LYS A 2 79.97 33.72 -10.34
C LYS A 2 78.55 33.18 -10.06
N GLY A 3 78.22 31.90 -9.89
CA GLY A 3 78.88 30.57 -9.93
C GLY A 3 77.73 29.51 -9.94
N ARG A 4 77.89 28.18 -9.85
CA ARG A 4 78.98 27.26 -9.43
C ARG A 4 78.72 25.86 -10.08
N THR A 5 79.49 24.83 -9.71
CA THR A 5 79.60 23.50 -10.36
C THR A 5 78.91 22.34 -9.64
N GLU A 6 78.44 21.36 -10.44
CA GLU A 6 78.45 19.88 -10.22
C GLU A 6 77.68 19.20 -9.05
N ARG A 7 77.44 17.89 -9.25
CA ARG A 7 76.84 16.87 -8.34
C ARG A 7 75.31 16.96 -8.15
N GLU A 8 74.58 15.86 -7.94
CA GLU A 8 74.92 14.43 -7.86
C GLU A 8 73.72 13.58 -8.36
N GLU A 9 73.94 12.31 -8.73
CA GLU A 9 72.86 11.33 -8.96
C GLU A 9 72.48 10.70 -7.60
N ASP A 10 71.18 10.58 -7.28
CA ASP A 10 70.54 9.28 -6.94
C ASP A 10 69.01 9.39 -6.66
N SER A 11 68.39 8.24 -6.39
CA SER A 11 67.07 7.98 -5.82
C SER A 11 65.84 8.04 -6.75
N LYS A 12 65.31 6.84 -7.08
CA LYS A 12 63.87 6.47 -7.05
C LYS A 12 63.68 5.00 -7.49
N GLU A 13 63.84 4.08 -6.54
CA GLU A 13 63.26 2.75 -6.67
C GLU A 13 61.76 2.79 -6.32
N GLY A 14 60.94 2.10 -7.11
CA GLY A 14 59.49 2.01 -6.90
C GLY A 14 59.11 0.74 -6.13
N ASN A 15 58.04 0.79 -5.34
CA ASN A 15 57.52 -0.38 -4.63
C ASN A 15 56.92 -1.41 -5.61
N GLU A 16 57.69 -2.43 -6.01
CA GLU A 16 57.13 -3.59 -6.69
C GLU A 16 56.20 -4.40 -5.75
N ASN A 17 55.11 -4.96 -6.28
CA ASN A 17 54.15 -5.72 -5.48
C ASN A 17 54.68 -7.11 -5.09
N PHE A 18 54.47 -7.53 -3.83
CA PHE A 18 55.12 -8.73 -3.29
C PHE A 18 54.58 -10.05 -3.85
N LEU A 19 53.27 -10.18 -4.11
CA LEU A 19 52.73 -11.32 -4.89
C LEU A 19 53.37 -11.44 -6.29
N PHE A 20 53.66 -10.32 -6.96
CA PHE A 20 54.34 -10.31 -8.26
C PHE A 20 55.83 -10.66 -8.11
N SER A 21 56.49 -10.22 -7.04
CA SER A 21 57.86 -10.66 -6.69
C SER A 21 57.93 -12.17 -6.40
N LEU A 22 56.96 -12.74 -5.69
CA LEU A 22 56.84 -14.17 -5.43
C LEU A 22 56.63 -14.96 -6.75
N TYR A 23 55.72 -14.50 -7.61
CA TYR A 23 55.50 -15.07 -8.95
C TYR A 23 56.77 -15.01 -9.82
N GLN A 24 57.49 -13.88 -9.82
CA GLN A 24 58.78 -13.77 -10.51
C GLN A 24 59.83 -14.71 -9.93
N LYS A 25 59.98 -14.79 -8.60
CA LYS A 25 60.94 -15.71 -7.93
C LYS A 25 60.64 -17.17 -8.29
N PHE A 26 59.36 -17.57 -8.33
CA PHE A 26 58.94 -18.90 -8.80
C PHE A 26 59.34 -19.15 -10.26
N LYS A 27 58.98 -18.24 -11.17
CA LYS A 27 59.28 -18.34 -12.62
C LYS A 27 60.78 -18.32 -12.92
N LYS A 28 61.58 -17.64 -12.08
CA LYS A 28 63.05 -17.68 -12.13
C LYS A 28 63.59 -19.04 -11.71
N HIS A 29 62.95 -19.72 -10.74
CA HIS A 29 63.31 -21.06 -10.31
C HIS A 29 62.95 -22.14 -11.34
N GLU A 30 61.85 -22.00 -12.10
CA GLU A 30 61.60 -22.83 -13.30
C GLU A 30 62.72 -22.68 -14.32
N LYS A 31 63.17 -21.45 -14.56
CA LYS A 31 64.25 -21.17 -15.50
C LYS A 31 65.56 -21.81 -15.05
N ASN A 32 66.00 -21.55 -13.81
CA ASN A 32 67.17 -22.20 -13.21
C ASN A 32 67.09 -23.73 -13.28
N LYS A 33 65.92 -24.36 -13.09
CA LYS A 33 65.76 -25.83 -13.23
C LYS A 33 66.04 -26.35 -14.64
N ASN A 34 65.79 -25.55 -15.67
CA ASN A 34 66.11 -25.89 -17.06
C ASN A 34 67.56 -25.53 -17.38
N ASP A 35 68.05 -24.39 -16.90
CA ASP A 35 69.41 -23.89 -17.13
C ASP A 35 70.47 -24.77 -16.41
N GLU A 36 70.17 -25.29 -15.20
CA GLU A 36 71.00 -26.26 -14.45
C GLU A 36 71.13 -27.64 -15.14
N ALA A 37 70.26 -27.95 -16.11
CA ALA A 37 70.41 -29.14 -16.94
C ALA A 37 71.43 -28.94 -18.08
N GLU A 38 71.80 -27.70 -18.40
CA GLU A 38 72.74 -27.34 -19.47
C GLU A 38 74.12 -26.88 -18.93
N THR A 39 74.18 -26.23 -17.76
CA THR A 39 75.43 -25.66 -17.19
C THR A 39 76.32 -26.64 -16.42
N ASN A 40 76.48 -27.86 -16.93
CA ASN A 40 77.45 -28.84 -16.40
C ASN A 40 78.88 -28.57 -16.95
N ALA A 41 79.30 -27.30 -16.95
CA ALA A 41 80.50 -26.81 -17.61
C ALA A 41 81.09 -25.53 -16.95
N GLU A 42 82.43 -25.52 -16.80
CA GLU A 42 83.32 -24.34 -16.69
C GLU A 42 83.32 -23.49 -15.38
N ASN A 43 83.77 -24.14 -14.29
CA ASN A 43 84.81 -23.72 -13.31
C ASN A 43 85.21 -22.23 -13.03
N GLU A 44 85.20 -21.91 -11.72
CA GLU A 44 86.30 -21.36 -10.87
C GLU A 44 86.71 -19.84 -10.79
N GLN A 45 87.11 -19.45 -9.55
CA GLN A 45 87.96 -18.30 -9.09
C GLN A 45 87.38 -16.85 -9.19
N ASP A 46 87.71 -15.83 -8.35
CA ASP A 46 88.32 -15.63 -6.98
C ASP A 46 88.20 -14.10 -6.65
N THR A 47 88.32 -13.48 -5.44
CA THR A 47 88.30 -13.81 -3.98
C THR A 47 88.25 -12.50 -3.13
N LEU A 48 87.50 -12.47 -2.02
CA LEU A 48 87.65 -11.55 -0.83
C LEU A 48 87.42 -10.01 -1.08
N THR A 49 87.09 -9.11 -0.13
CA THR A 49 87.53 -8.97 1.29
C THR A 49 86.64 -7.99 2.12
N GLU A 50 86.35 -8.31 3.40
CA GLU A 50 86.14 -7.46 4.63
C GLU A 50 85.20 -6.21 4.78
N LEU A 51 84.37 -6.25 5.86
CA LEU A 51 84.05 -5.19 6.88
C LEU A 51 83.21 -3.92 6.50
N SER A 52 82.38 -3.28 7.35
CA SER A 52 81.96 -3.48 8.77
C SER A 52 80.64 -2.75 9.16
N GLU A 53 79.87 -3.31 10.11
CA GLU A 53 78.97 -2.72 11.15
C GLU A 53 78.17 -1.39 10.95
N GLU A 54 76.82 -1.51 10.91
CA GLU A 54 75.74 -0.82 11.70
C GLU A 54 75.68 0.73 11.94
N PRO A 55 74.53 1.33 12.39
CA PRO A 55 73.17 0.81 12.63
C PRO A 55 71.95 1.64 12.09
N MET A 56 70.78 0.97 12.07
CA MET A 56 69.37 1.44 12.21
C MET A 56 68.83 2.85 11.85
N ALA A 57 67.72 2.78 11.07
CA ALA A 57 66.39 3.42 11.28
C ALA A 57 66.08 4.87 10.81
N GLU A 58 65.07 4.97 9.93
CA GLU A 58 63.82 5.68 10.24
C GLU A 58 62.62 5.13 9.44
N THR A 59 61.39 5.25 9.95
CA THR A 59 60.16 4.72 9.31
C THR A 59 59.43 5.77 8.49
N THR A 60 59.09 5.46 7.24
CA THR A 60 58.22 6.29 6.38
C THR A 60 56.85 5.65 6.16
N GLU A 61 55.79 6.45 6.32
CA GLU A 61 54.40 6.03 6.09
C GLU A 61 54.15 5.74 4.60
N ARG A 62 53.43 4.66 4.29
CA ARG A 62 53.01 4.32 2.92
C ARG A 62 51.57 4.76 2.68
N GLN A 63 51.33 5.38 1.53
CA GLN A 63 49.99 5.82 1.10
C GLN A 63 49.09 4.62 0.75
N PRO A 64 47.76 4.76 0.84
CA PRO A 64 46.81 3.66 0.64
C PRO A 64 46.80 3.12 -0.80
N PHE A 65 46.35 1.88 -0.93
CA PHE A 65 46.24 1.14 -2.19
C PHE A 65 45.29 1.84 -3.18
N SER A 66 45.56 1.71 -4.48
CA SER A 66 44.53 1.92 -5.51
C SER A 66 44.77 1.04 -6.72
N LEU A 67 43.69 0.46 -7.25
CA LEU A 67 43.71 -0.42 -8.42
C LEU A 67 44.26 0.31 -9.66
N LEU A 68 44.00 1.62 -9.76
CA LEU A 68 44.45 2.49 -10.84
C LEU A 68 45.96 2.74 -10.82
N ALA A 69 46.59 2.89 -9.65
CA ALA A 69 48.05 2.97 -9.53
C ALA A 69 48.72 1.64 -9.97
N LEU A 70 48.09 0.50 -9.67
CA LEU A 70 48.58 -0.81 -10.11
C LEU A 70 48.47 -1.02 -11.62
N GLN A 71 47.39 -0.55 -12.26
CA GLN A 71 47.27 -0.50 -13.71
C GLN A 71 48.38 0.37 -14.34
N GLN A 72 48.69 1.53 -13.75
CA GLN A 72 49.77 2.41 -14.23
C GLN A 72 51.15 1.75 -14.10
N MET A 73 51.46 1.12 -12.97
CA MET A 73 52.73 0.41 -12.77
C MET A 73 52.92 -0.77 -13.73
N SER A 74 51.85 -1.50 -14.06
CA SER A 74 51.87 -2.54 -15.11
C SER A 74 52.23 -1.94 -16.47
N LEU A 75 51.65 -0.78 -16.81
CA LEU A 75 51.90 -0.07 -18.07
C LEU A 75 53.37 0.38 -18.22
N ASP A 76 53.94 0.96 -17.16
CA ASP A 76 55.33 1.45 -17.15
C ASP A 76 56.34 0.29 -17.26
N CYS A 77 56.09 -0.83 -16.57
CA CYS A 77 56.88 -2.05 -16.70
C CYS A 77 56.81 -2.66 -18.12
N ALA A 78 55.64 -2.65 -18.77
CA ALA A 78 55.49 -3.12 -20.14
C ALA A 78 56.32 -2.28 -21.13
N GLN A 79 56.33 -0.95 -20.99
CA GLN A 79 57.13 -0.07 -21.83
C GLN A 79 58.64 -0.24 -21.60
N LYS A 80 59.07 -0.44 -20.34
CA LYS A 80 60.50 -0.52 -19.97
C LYS A 80 61.17 -1.84 -20.38
N TYR A 81 60.43 -2.94 -20.47
CA TYR A 81 60.98 -4.28 -20.70
C TYR A 81 60.47 -5.01 -21.96
N GLY A 82 59.58 -4.40 -22.76
CA GLY A 82 59.39 -4.75 -24.17
C GLY A 82 58.64 -6.06 -24.45
N PHE A 83 57.59 -6.37 -23.68
CA PHE A 83 56.78 -7.58 -23.87
C PHE A 83 55.56 -7.40 -24.79
N SER A 84 55.24 -8.45 -25.54
CA SER A 84 54.04 -8.58 -26.38
C SER A 84 52.85 -9.09 -25.52
N PRO A 85 51.59 -8.68 -25.77
CA PRO A 85 50.57 -8.67 -24.72
C PRO A 85 49.99 -10.05 -24.37
N ARG A 86 50.36 -10.53 -23.19
CA ARG A 86 49.43 -11.17 -22.24
C ARG A 86 49.68 -10.54 -20.87
N GLU A 87 48.66 -9.89 -20.33
CA GLU A 87 48.78 -8.96 -19.21
C GLU A 87 48.85 -9.71 -17.87
N PRO A 88 49.73 -9.31 -16.93
CA PRO A 88 49.61 -9.66 -15.53
C PRO A 88 48.63 -8.69 -14.84
N CYS A 89 47.37 -8.69 -15.27
CA CYS A 89 46.30 -7.95 -14.60
C CYS A 89 45.96 -8.60 -13.25
N ILE A 90 45.48 -7.83 -12.28
CA ILE A 90 45.03 -8.38 -10.97
C ILE A 90 43.82 -9.32 -11.18
N GLU A 91 43.07 -9.10 -12.26
CA GLU A 91 42.04 -9.99 -12.80
C GLU A 91 42.56 -11.39 -13.18
N SER A 92 43.89 -11.62 -13.31
CA SER A 92 44.44 -12.98 -13.44
C SER A 92 44.61 -13.70 -12.09
N PHE A 93 44.62 -12.98 -10.96
CA PHE A 93 44.71 -13.54 -9.62
C PHE A 93 43.33 -13.82 -9.00
N LEU A 94 42.26 -13.28 -9.59
CA LEU A 94 40.88 -13.38 -9.14
C LEU A 94 40.05 -14.03 -10.25
N GLY A 95 39.51 -15.24 -10.02
CA GLY A 95 38.58 -15.85 -10.99
C GLY A 95 37.32 -14.99 -11.22
N ASP A 96 36.61 -15.24 -12.33
CA ASP A 96 35.55 -14.39 -12.95
C ASP A 96 34.41 -13.84 -12.06
N PHE A 97 34.33 -14.22 -10.78
CA PHE A 97 33.31 -13.81 -9.81
C PHE A 97 33.91 -13.48 -8.44
N VAL A 98 34.74 -12.43 -8.38
CA VAL A 98 35.14 -11.80 -7.11
C VAL A 98 34.55 -10.39 -7.05
N PRO A 99 33.64 -10.08 -6.10
CA PRO A 99 32.98 -8.78 -6.04
C PRO A 99 33.93 -7.70 -5.49
N ASP A 100 33.97 -6.53 -6.14
CA ASP A 100 34.74 -5.37 -5.67
C ASP A 100 34.11 -4.79 -4.39
N ASN A 101 34.58 -5.27 -3.24
CA ASN A 101 34.13 -4.83 -1.92
C ASN A 101 35.29 -4.87 -0.90
N LYS A 102 35.05 -4.25 0.26
CA LYS A 102 36.07 -4.17 1.32
C LYS A 102 36.46 -5.55 1.89
N GLU A 103 35.58 -6.55 1.88
CA GLU A 103 35.92 -7.90 2.36
C GLU A 103 36.99 -8.55 1.48
N VAL A 104 36.92 -8.33 0.17
CA VAL A 104 37.92 -8.76 -0.81
C VAL A 104 39.21 -7.94 -0.69
N GLU A 105 39.13 -6.64 -0.41
CA GLU A 105 40.31 -5.82 -0.13
C GLU A 105 41.04 -6.29 1.14
N ASP A 106 40.31 -6.50 2.24
CA ASP A 106 40.83 -7.05 3.49
C ASP A 106 41.40 -8.46 3.27
N LEU A 107 40.75 -9.33 2.46
CA LEU A 107 41.29 -10.64 2.07
C LEU A 107 42.63 -10.50 1.33
N LEU A 108 42.72 -9.66 0.30
CA LEU A 108 43.94 -9.46 -0.48
C LEU A 108 45.09 -8.93 0.37
N GLN A 109 44.82 -8.02 1.31
CA GLN A 109 45.82 -7.54 2.28
C GLN A 109 46.28 -8.67 3.24
N ASN A 110 45.38 -9.56 3.64
CA ASN A 110 45.76 -10.74 4.44
C ASN A 110 46.60 -11.74 3.64
N LEU A 111 46.26 -12.00 2.37
CA LEU A 111 47.02 -12.87 1.46
C LEU A 111 48.42 -12.33 1.15
N ASP A 112 48.56 -11.04 0.87
CA ASP A 112 49.87 -10.42 0.64
C ASP A 112 50.73 -10.42 1.93
N ARG A 113 50.13 -10.21 3.11
CA ARG A 113 50.84 -10.36 4.40
C ARG A 113 51.32 -11.80 4.63
N GLU A 114 50.55 -12.82 4.26
CA GLU A 114 51.03 -14.20 4.33
C GLU A 114 52.11 -14.52 3.28
N ALA A 115 52.00 -13.98 2.06
CA ALA A 115 53.05 -14.06 1.05
C ALA A 115 54.35 -13.41 1.54
N GLN A 116 54.29 -12.23 2.17
CA GLN A 116 55.41 -11.56 2.81
C GLN A 116 56.02 -12.41 3.95
N ASN A 117 55.20 -13.05 4.79
CA ASN A 117 55.69 -13.93 5.85
C ASN A 117 56.45 -15.15 5.30
N VAL A 118 55.95 -15.76 4.22
CA VAL A 118 56.64 -16.86 3.52
C VAL A 118 57.95 -16.36 2.91
N LEU A 119 57.93 -15.23 2.20
CA LEU A 119 59.13 -14.60 1.62
C LEU A 119 60.19 -14.28 2.69
N GLN A 120 59.82 -13.70 3.83
CA GLN A 120 60.75 -13.41 4.91
C GLN A 120 61.35 -14.67 5.56
N ALA A 121 60.58 -15.76 5.67
CA ALA A 121 61.11 -17.04 6.17
C ALA A 121 62.13 -17.64 5.19
N VAL A 122 61.89 -17.48 3.89
CA VAL A 122 62.81 -17.86 2.81
C VAL A 122 64.07 -16.98 2.81
N GLU A 123 63.93 -15.66 2.97
CA GLU A 123 65.06 -14.72 2.95
C GLU A 123 65.95 -14.88 4.20
N LYS A 124 65.36 -15.10 5.38
CA LYS A 124 66.10 -15.45 6.62
C LYS A 124 66.79 -16.82 6.58
N THR A 125 66.59 -17.60 5.52
CA THR A 125 67.24 -18.90 5.29
C THR A 125 67.99 -18.95 3.95
N ALA A 126 68.20 -17.80 3.30
CA ALA A 126 68.84 -17.72 1.98
C ALA A 126 70.31 -18.17 1.99
N ASP A 127 71.03 -17.93 3.08
CA ASP A 127 72.46 -18.24 3.28
C ASP A 127 72.70 -19.63 3.89
N VAL A 128 71.64 -20.41 4.12
CA VAL A 128 71.73 -21.77 4.67
C VAL A 128 71.72 -22.77 3.52
N GLU A 129 72.85 -23.44 3.26
CA GLU A 129 72.93 -24.53 2.29
C GLU A 129 72.94 -25.91 2.97
N PRO A 130 72.13 -26.88 2.49
CA PRO A 130 71.05 -26.73 1.52
C PRO A 130 69.84 -25.97 2.13
N ARG A 131 69.16 -25.17 1.31
CA ARG A 131 68.00 -24.37 1.76
C ARG A 131 66.87 -25.27 2.29
N PRO A 132 66.16 -24.85 3.35
CA PRO A 132 65.05 -25.62 3.89
C PRO A 132 63.90 -25.71 2.88
N LYS A 133 63.40 -26.93 2.68
CA LYS A 133 62.21 -27.20 1.88
C LYS A 133 60.98 -26.50 2.47
N VAL A 134 60.20 -25.84 1.64
CA VAL A 134 58.90 -25.25 2.03
C VAL A 134 57.81 -25.92 1.20
N ASN A 135 56.99 -26.74 1.85
CA ASN A 135 55.81 -27.34 1.19
C ASN A 135 54.80 -26.25 0.81
N GLY A 136 54.01 -26.53 -0.24
CA GLY A 136 52.89 -25.68 -0.63
C GLY A 136 51.86 -25.56 0.50
N ARG A 137 51.00 -24.54 0.42
CA ARG A 137 49.94 -24.31 1.41
C ARG A 137 48.67 -23.83 0.75
N VAL A 138 47.54 -24.36 1.20
CA VAL A 138 46.20 -23.85 0.84
C VAL A 138 45.65 -23.01 1.99
N LEU A 139 45.23 -21.79 1.68
CA LEU A 139 44.40 -20.95 2.55
C LEU A 139 42.97 -20.99 2.04
N ILE A 140 42.00 -20.97 2.95
CA ILE A 140 40.58 -20.90 2.63
C ILE A 140 39.96 -19.70 3.35
N TYR A 141 39.24 -18.89 2.60
CA TYR A 141 38.49 -17.74 3.07
C TYR A 141 36.98 -17.98 2.88
N ILE A 142 36.18 -17.39 3.77
CA ILE A 142 34.72 -17.45 3.75
C ILE A 142 34.22 -16.01 3.93
N SER A 143 33.26 -15.58 3.11
CA SER A 143 32.67 -14.23 3.20
C SER A 143 31.96 -13.99 4.54
N GLN A 144 31.80 -12.73 4.96
CA GLN A 144 31.20 -12.42 6.27
C GLN A 144 29.72 -12.87 6.38
N ASP A 145 29.00 -12.91 5.25
CA ASP A 145 27.65 -13.46 5.15
C ASP A 145 27.59 -15.01 5.14
N GLY A 146 28.74 -15.68 5.01
CA GLY A 146 28.84 -17.14 4.87
C GLY A 146 28.28 -17.69 3.56
N MET A 147 28.06 -16.85 2.55
CA MET A 147 27.46 -17.26 1.26
C MET A 147 28.47 -17.78 0.24
N GLN A 148 29.76 -17.49 0.37
CA GLN A 148 30.80 -17.96 -0.55
C GLN A 148 32.03 -18.44 0.23
N ALA A 149 32.77 -19.41 -0.34
CA ALA A 149 34.11 -19.77 0.12
C ALA A 149 35.09 -19.83 -1.06
N TRP A 150 36.31 -19.36 -0.83
CA TRP A 150 37.40 -19.36 -1.82
C TRP A 150 38.65 -20.02 -1.24
N ALA A 151 39.45 -20.64 -2.11
CA ALA A 151 40.78 -21.15 -1.80
C ALA A 151 41.85 -20.38 -2.57
N PHE A 152 43.03 -20.24 -1.94
CA PHE A 152 44.25 -19.71 -2.54
C PHE A 152 45.39 -20.67 -2.25
N VAL A 153 46.17 -21.04 -3.27
CA VAL A 153 47.24 -22.04 -3.14
C VAL A 153 48.61 -21.42 -3.37
N PHE A 154 49.46 -21.46 -2.34
CA PHE A 154 50.87 -21.16 -2.45
C PHE A 154 51.64 -22.37 -3.01
N PRO A 155 52.49 -22.19 -4.04
CA PRO A 155 53.32 -23.25 -4.59
C PRO A 155 54.41 -23.69 -3.60
N PRO A 156 54.94 -24.92 -3.72
CA PRO A 156 56.12 -25.34 -2.97
C PRO A 156 57.38 -24.59 -3.41
N LEU A 157 58.32 -24.39 -2.49
CA LEU A 157 59.62 -23.76 -2.74
C LEU A 157 60.78 -24.68 -2.30
N PHE A 158 61.91 -24.56 -2.98
CA PHE A 158 63.16 -25.31 -2.73
C PHE A 158 63.00 -26.84 -2.67
N GLY A 159 62.07 -27.38 -3.46
CA GLY A 159 61.82 -28.82 -3.52
C GLY A 159 61.05 -29.37 -2.33
N GLY A 160 60.27 -28.54 -1.62
CA GLY A 160 59.13 -29.00 -0.82
C GLY A 160 58.04 -29.65 -1.69
N GLU A 161 57.04 -30.24 -1.03
CA GLU A 161 55.97 -30.99 -1.68
C GLU A 161 54.76 -30.09 -2.01
N PRO A 162 54.10 -30.28 -3.16
CA PRO A 162 52.90 -29.51 -3.54
C PRO A 162 51.69 -29.91 -2.70
N VAL A 163 50.70 -29.01 -2.61
CA VAL A 163 49.46 -29.27 -1.86
C VAL A 163 48.72 -30.46 -2.46
N ASN A 164 48.42 -31.45 -1.63
CA ASN A 164 47.69 -32.65 -2.04
C ASN A 164 46.17 -32.53 -1.75
N HIS A 165 45.37 -33.43 -2.33
CA HIS A 165 43.91 -33.39 -2.21
C HIS A 165 43.41 -33.61 -0.77
N GLU A 166 44.12 -34.37 0.06
CA GLU A 166 43.76 -34.56 1.46
C GLU A 166 44.00 -33.28 2.28
N GLU A 167 45.06 -32.53 1.99
CA GLU A 167 45.33 -31.21 2.61
C GLU A 167 44.25 -30.18 2.27
N VAL A 168 43.76 -30.16 1.03
CA VAL A 168 42.63 -29.30 0.62
C VAL A 168 41.36 -29.67 1.39
N LEU A 169 41.00 -30.95 1.45
CA LEU A 169 39.82 -31.41 2.21
C LEU A 169 39.96 -31.14 3.71
N ASN A 170 41.16 -31.32 4.27
CA ASN A 170 41.44 -31.00 5.67
C ASN A 170 41.30 -29.50 5.96
N ALA A 171 41.80 -28.63 5.07
CA ALA A 171 41.61 -27.18 5.18
C ALA A 171 40.13 -26.78 5.11
N MET A 172 39.35 -27.38 4.18
CA MET A 172 37.91 -27.17 4.07
C MET A 172 37.18 -27.62 5.36
N HIS A 173 37.60 -28.74 5.94
CA HIS A 173 37.06 -29.27 7.19
C HIS A 173 37.39 -28.37 8.39
N ILE A 174 38.63 -27.86 8.50
CA ILE A 174 39.05 -26.90 9.53
C ILE A 174 38.21 -25.61 9.44
N MET A 175 38.01 -25.09 8.22
CA MET A 175 37.16 -23.91 7.97
C MET A 175 35.65 -24.21 7.98
N GLN A 176 35.25 -25.46 8.25
CA GLN A 176 33.87 -25.91 8.37
C GLN A 176 33.00 -25.67 7.12
N VAL A 177 33.60 -25.67 5.92
CA VAL A 177 32.87 -25.67 4.64
C VAL A 177 32.17 -27.03 4.47
N LYS A 178 30.85 -27.01 4.26
CA LYS A 178 29.97 -28.21 4.34
C LYS A 178 28.89 -28.28 3.27
N ALA A 179 28.56 -27.16 2.61
CA ALA A 179 27.46 -27.09 1.66
C ALA A 179 27.84 -26.25 0.43
N GLY A 180 27.25 -26.59 -0.72
CA GLY A 180 27.45 -25.85 -1.97
C GLY A 180 28.86 -25.96 -2.56
N ILE A 181 29.59 -27.05 -2.25
CA ILE A 181 30.97 -27.30 -2.72
C ILE A 181 30.99 -27.53 -4.23
N ASP A 182 31.98 -26.93 -4.89
CA ASP A 182 32.31 -27.12 -6.31
C ASP A 182 33.49 -28.11 -6.40
N GLU A 183 33.17 -29.40 -6.56
CA GLU A 183 34.15 -30.49 -6.60
C GLU A 183 35.15 -30.35 -7.77
N ASP A 184 34.71 -29.75 -8.89
CA ASP A 184 35.55 -29.45 -10.06
C ASP A 184 36.53 -28.32 -9.75
N ALA A 185 36.14 -27.32 -8.96
CA ALA A 185 37.04 -26.27 -8.47
C ALA A 185 38.02 -26.80 -7.43
N VAL A 186 37.55 -27.60 -6.47
CA VAL A 186 38.38 -28.24 -5.42
C VAL A 186 39.46 -29.14 -6.05
N SER A 187 39.08 -30.00 -7.01
CA SER A 187 40.02 -30.89 -7.70
C SER A 187 41.16 -30.13 -8.40
N LYS A 188 40.87 -28.96 -8.99
CA LYS A 188 41.86 -28.14 -9.71
C LYS A 188 42.94 -27.55 -8.79
N LEU A 189 42.69 -27.35 -7.49
CA LEU A 189 43.65 -26.73 -6.56
C LEU A 189 44.98 -27.48 -6.42
N THR A 190 45.00 -28.75 -6.80
CA THR A 190 46.20 -29.59 -6.82
C THR A 190 47.06 -29.41 -8.09
N GLN A 191 46.60 -28.63 -9.07
CA GLN A 191 47.27 -28.43 -10.36
C GLN A 191 48.14 -27.17 -10.36
N GLU A 192 49.33 -27.25 -10.96
CA GLU A 192 50.29 -26.14 -11.02
C GLU A 192 49.72 -24.90 -11.75
N SER A 193 48.79 -25.13 -12.67
CA SER A 193 48.08 -24.13 -13.47
C SER A 193 47.21 -23.15 -12.68
N VAL A 194 46.92 -23.41 -11.39
CA VAL A 194 46.10 -22.54 -10.54
C VAL A 194 46.81 -22.04 -9.29
N TRP A 195 48.12 -22.29 -9.15
CA TRP A 195 48.90 -21.70 -8.05
C TRP A 195 48.87 -20.17 -8.10
N LEU A 196 48.80 -19.54 -6.93
CA LEU A 196 48.61 -18.10 -6.74
C LEU A 196 47.30 -17.51 -7.32
N HIS A 197 46.30 -18.34 -7.68
CA HIS A 197 44.97 -17.86 -8.08
C HIS A 197 43.96 -18.04 -6.93
N LEU A 198 43.04 -17.08 -6.76
CA LEU A 198 41.89 -17.18 -5.85
C LEU A 198 40.70 -17.82 -6.58
N ILE A 199 40.37 -19.05 -6.20
CA ILE A 199 39.28 -19.85 -6.80
C ILE A 199 38.13 -19.99 -5.82
N ARG A 200 36.89 -19.75 -6.25
CA ARG A 200 35.72 -20.08 -5.43
C ARG A 200 35.54 -21.60 -5.36
N ILE A 201 35.50 -22.14 -4.14
CA ILE A 201 35.32 -23.58 -3.85
C ILE A 201 33.93 -23.94 -3.33
N ALA A 202 33.14 -22.97 -2.86
CA ALA A 202 31.75 -23.20 -2.48
C ALA A 202 30.87 -21.96 -2.63
N ALA A 203 29.58 -22.18 -2.87
CA ALA A 203 28.54 -21.16 -2.94
C ALA A 203 27.25 -21.63 -2.25
N GLY A 204 26.77 -20.86 -1.27
CA GLY A 204 25.52 -21.12 -0.55
C GLY A 204 24.27 -20.77 -1.37
N THR A 205 23.15 -21.39 -0.99
CA THR A 205 21.83 -21.12 -1.57
C THR A 205 21.16 -19.97 -0.82
N ALA A 206 20.77 -18.90 -1.51
CA ALA A 206 20.08 -17.77 -0.88
C ALA A 206 18.64 -18.13 -0.46
N PRO A 207 18.09 -17.55 0.62
CA PRO A 207 16.69 -17.73 0.99
C PRO A 207 15.74 -17.06 -0.01
N GLU A 208 14.62 -17.71 -0.32
CA GLU A 208 13.51 -17.11 -1.07
C GLU A 208 12.41 -16.70 -0.08
N ASN A 209 12.02 -15.42 -0.08
CA ASN A 209 10.90 -14.96 0.74
C ASN A 209 9.55 -15.25 0.05
N GLY A 210 8.57 -15.67 0.85
CA GLY A 210 7.20 -15.89 0.41
C GLY A 210 6.48 -14.59 0.06
N ILE A 211 5.55 -14.67 -0.88
CA ILE A 211 4.74 -13.56 -1.36
C ILE A 211 3.48 -13.47 -0.50
N ASP A 212 3.18 -12.27 0.02
CA ASP A 212 1.95 -12.00 0.79
C ASP A 212 0.70 -12.31 -0.07
N GLY A 213 -0.27 -12.97 0.56
CA GLY A 213 -1.56 -13.26 -0.07
C GLY A 213 -2.40 -12.00 -0.22
N ARG A 214 -3.26 -11.96 -1.23
CA ARG A 214 -4.09 -10.79 -1.56
C ARG A 214 -5.53 -11.19 -1.85
N ILE A 215 -6.42 -10.21 -1.89
CA ILE A 215 -7.81 -10.39 -2.29
C ILE A 215 -7.97 -9.88 -3.73
N GLU A 216 -8.79 -10.60 -4.50
CA GLU A 216 -9.24 -10.24 -5.84
C GLU A 216 -10.76 -10.03 -5.77
N GLU A 217 -11.21 -8.81 -6.06
CA GLU A 217 -12.61 -8.42 -5.93
C GLU A 217 -13.42 -8.89 -7.16
N VAL A 218 -14.49 -9.67 -6.91
CA VAL A 218 -15.46 -10.05 -7.96
C VAL A 218 -16.60 -9.03 -7.96
N ILE A 219 -17.01 -8.61 -6.76
CA ILE A 219 -17.86 -7.45 -6.51
C ILE A 219 -16.95 -6.36 -5.92
N PRO A 220 -16.90 -5.13 -6.48
CA PRO A 220 -15.97 -4.10 -6.03
C PRO A 220 -16.38 -3.51 -4.67
N HIS A 221 -15.41 -3.03 -3.89
CA HIS A 221 -15.64 -2.38 -2.59
C HIS A 221 -16.42 -1.05 -2.63
N THR A 222 -16.90 -0.63 -3.80
CA THR A 222 -17.74 0.57 -4.02
C THR A 222 -19.25 0.27 -3.99
N VAL A 223 -19.65 -0.96 -3.66
CA VAL A 223 -21.08 -1.33 -3.53
C VAL A 223 -21.76 -0.67 -2.33
N GLY A 224 -22.96 -0.14 -2.57
CA GLY A 224 -23.80 0.53 -1.57
C GLY A 224 -23.35 1.93 -1.15
N THR A 225 -22.10 2.33 -1.39
CA THR A 225 -21.54 3.63 -0.98
C THR A 225 -21.15 4.51 -2.19
N PRO A 226 -21.39 5.83 -2.17
CA PRO A 226 -20.86 6.73 -3.18
C PRO A 226 -19.37 6.98 -2.93
N TYR A 227 -18.50 6.32 -3.68
CA TYR A 227 -17.05 6.55 -3.61
C TYR A 227 -16.70 7.96 -4.10
N MET A 228 -16.03 8.75 -3.25
CA MET A 228 -15.43 10.02 -3.63
C MET A 228 -13.93 9.80 -3.85
N GLU A 229 -13.46 9.98 -5.08
CA GLU A 229 -12.04 9.87 -5.40
C GLU A 229 -11.31 11.16 -4.96
N SER A 230 -10.37 11.04 -4.01
CA SER A 230 -9.86 12.19 -3.24
C SER A 230 -8.99 13.20 -4.03
N SER A 231 -8.81 13.01 -5.33
CA SER A 231 -7.88 13.77 -6.18
C SER A 231 -8.55 14.65 -7.24
N SER A 232 -9.86 14.49 -7.48
CA SER A 232 -10.61 15.31 -8.42
C SER A 232 -12.06 15.49 -7.95
N ASP A 233 -12.58 16.72 -8.01
CA ASP A 233 -13.91 17.11 -7.48
C ASP A 233 -15.07 16.60 -8.39
N ILE A 234 -14.86 15.50 -9.10
CA ILE A 234 -15.74 14.88 -10.09
C ILE A 234 -16.00 13.42 -9.68
N VAL A 235 -17.03 13.19 -8.87
CA VAL A 235 -17.49 11.84 -8.55
C VAL A 235 -18.05 11.19 -9.83
N ASP A 236 -17.49 10.05 -10.26
CA ASP A 236 -18.02 9.33 -11.43
C ASP A 236 -19.25 8.47 -11.06
N TYR A 237 -20.38 9.15 -10.89
CA TYR A 237 -21.67 8.52 -10.62
C TYR A 237 -22.13 7.54 -11.73
N LYS A 238 -21.46 7.47 -12.90
CA LYS A 238 -21.83 6.55 -13.99
C LYS A 238 -21.51 5.09 -13.71
N ASN A 239 -20.49 4.83 -12.89
CA ASN A 239 -19.97 3.49 -12.59
C ASN A 239 -20.27 3.01 -11.17
N LEU A 240 -21.12 3.73 -10.42
CA LEU A 240 -21.47 3.36 -9.04
C LEU A 240 -22.46 2.19 -9.02
N ASN A 241 -21.97 1.05 -8.54
CA ASN A 241 -22.74 -0.18 -8.29
C ASN A 241 -23.60 -0.05 -7.01
N TRP A 242 -24.49 0.95 -6.96
CA TRP A 242 -25.38 1.21 -5.80
C TRP A 242 -26.27 0.02 -5.44
N ILE A 243 -26.78 -0.67 -6.45
CA ILE A 243 -27.74 -1.77 -6.31
C ILE A 243 -27.12 -3.04 -6.91
N VAL A 244 -26.35 -3.76 -6.10
CA VAL A 244 -25.94 -5.13 -6.38
C VAL A 244 -26.73 -6.06 -5.48
N HIS A 245 -27.49 -6.95 -6.11
CA HIS A 245 -28.18 -8.05 -5.45
C HIS A 245 -27.33 -9.31 -5.62
N VAL A 246 -27.06 -10.01 -4.52
CA VAL A 246 -26.35 -11.30 -4.51
C VAL A 246 -27.31 -12.43 -4.11
N GLN A 247 -27.09 -13.62 -4.68
CA GLN A 247 -27.79 -14.85 -4.29
C GLN A 247 -27.02 -15.62 -3.22
N GLU A 248 -27.69 -16.51 -2.49
CA GLU A 248 -27.02 -17.45 -1.58
C GLU A 248 -25.89 -18.20 -2.31
N LYS A 249 -24.68 -18.17 -1.74
CA LYS A 249 -23.42 -18.76 -2.27
C LYS A 249 -22.81 -18.05 -3.48
N GLU A 250 -23.31 -16.88 -3.88
CA GLU A 250 -22.65 -16.05 -4.90
C GLU A 250 -21.30 -15.50 -4.39
N VAL A 251 -20.28 -15.49 -5.26
CA VAL A 251 -18.90 -15.13 -4.92
C VAL A 251 -18.72 -13.62 -4.92
N ILE A 252 -18.31 -13.10 -3.76
CA ILE A 252 -18.08 -11.66 -3.51
C ILE A 252 -16.61 -11.32 -3.80
N CYS A 253 -15.68 -12.09 -3.24
CA CYS A 253 -14.24 -11.93 -3.45
C CYS A 253 -13.52 -13.29 -3.48
N LYS A 254 -12.36 -13.32 -4.13
CA LYS A 254 -11.43 -14.44 -4.13
C LYS A 254 -10.19 -14.13 -3.30
N ILE A 255 -9.62 -15.15 -2.67
CA ILE A 255 -8.47 -15.05 -1.78
C ILE A 255 -7.31 -15.78 -2.43
N ILE A 256 -6.31 -15.02 -2.88
CA ILE A 256 -5.06 -15.57 -3.39
C ILE A 256 -4.18 -15.87 -2.16
N PRO A 257 -3.88 -17.16 -1.86
CA PRO A 257 -3.16 -17.52 -0.65
C PRO A 257 -1.70 -17.04 -0.71
N PRO A 258 -1.07 -16.75 0.45
CA PRO A 258 0.35 -16.47 0.50
C PRO A 258 1.18 -17.70 0.09
N THR A 259 2.35 -17.47 -0.50
CA THR A 259 3.33 -18.55 -0.72
C THR A 259 4.25 -18.71 0.50
N PRO A 260 4.70 -19.94 0.81
CA PRO A 260 5.76 -20.14 1.79
C PRO A 260 7.09 -19.60 1.26
N GLY A 261 7.95 -19.13 2.15
CA GLY A 261 9.36 -18.94 1.81
C GLY A 261 10.10 -20.27 1.71
N LYS A 262 11.29 -20.25 1.11
CA LYS A 262 12.26 -21.36 1.15
C LYS A 262 13.50 -20.90 1.91
N PRO A 263 13.94 -21.60 2.97
CA PRO A 263 15.16 -21.23 3.68
C PRO A 263 16.40 -21.42 2.79
N GLY A 264 17.39 -20.57 2.98
CA GLY A 264 18.70 -20.67 2.35
C GLY A 264 19.65 -21.59 3.13
N ILE A 265 20.82 -21.89 2.56
CA ILE A 265 21.89 -22.66 3.22
C ILE A 265 23.23 -21.99 2.91
N SER A 266 23.90 -21.49 3.95
CA SER A 266 25.28 -20.96 3.87
C SER A 266 26.31 -22.05 3.59
N VAL A 267 27.51 -21.70 3.10
CA VAL A 267 28.59 -22.68 2.84
C VAL A 267 29.05 -23.43 4.10
N LEU A 268 28.80 -22.84 5.28
CA LEU A 268 29.01 -23.44 6.61
C LEU A 268 27.96 -24.51 6.98
N GLY A 269 26.98 -24.78 6.10
CA GLY A 269 25.87 -25.69 6.37
C GLY A 269 24.85 -25.15 7.38
N LYS A 270 24.81 -23.85 7.64
CA LYS A 270 23.78 -23.22 8.48
C LYS A 270 22.59 -22.77 7.62
N GLU A 271 21.39 -23.09 8.08
CA GLU A 271 20.14 -22.62 7.48
C GLU A 271 20.00 -21.09 7.63
N ILE A 272 19.54 -20.43 6.57
CA ILE A 272 19.28 -18.98 6.53
C ILE A 272 17.77 -18.79 6.49
N PRO A 273 17.14 -18.14 7.49
CA PRO A 273 15.69 -18.07 7.59
C PRO A 273 15.08 -17.19 6.50
N CYS A 274 14.05 -17.71 5.84
CA CYS A 274 13.16 -16.96 4.96
C CYS A 274 11.94 -16.42 5.73
N THR A 275 11.32 -15.34 5.24
CA THR A 275 9.95 -14.98 5.65
C THR A 275 8.94 -15.74 4.78
N SER A 276 7.84 -16.20 5.39
CA SER A 276 6.67 -16.70 4.66
C SER A 276 5.65 -15.57 4.45
N GLY A 277 4.91 -15.63 3.35
CA GLY A 277 3.88 -14.63 3.05
C GLY A 277 2.77 -14.57 4.09
N LYS A 278 2.29 -13.37 4.37
CA LYS A 278 1.17 -13.10 5.30
C LYS A 278 -0.17 -13.38 4.62
N LYS A 279 -1.16 -13.79 5.40
CA LYS A 279 -2.56 -13.86 4.93
C LYS A 279 -3.15 -12.46 4.84
N PRO A 280 -3.97 -12.15 3.82
CA PRO A 280 -4.68 -10.88 3.75
C PRO A 280 -5.73 -10.77 4.87
N PRO A 281 -6.07 -9.54 5.30
CA PRO A 281 -7.26 -9.33 6.14
C PRO A 281 -8.51 -9.70 5.36
N LEU A 282 -9.42 -10.47 5.95
CA LEU A 282 -10.61 -10.98 5.26
C LEU A 282 -11.83 -10.07 5.55
N PRO A 283 -12.43 -9.41 4.54
CA PRO A 283 -13.55 -8.47 4.69
C PRO A 283 -14.90 -9.18 4.89
N VAL A 284 -14.94 -10.17 5.79
CA VAL A 284 -16.14 -10.96 6.11
C VAL A 284 -16.99 -10.19 7.13
N GLY A 285 -18.17 -9.74 6.71
CA GLY A 285 -19.19 -9.12 7.56
C GLY A 285 -20.49 -9.90 7.63
N LYS A 286 -21.56 -9.23 8.11
CA LYS A 286 -22.87 -9.84 8.33
C LYS A 286 -23.43 -10.48 7.04
N ASN A 287 -23.95 -11.70 7.18
CA ASN A 287 -24.51 -12.50 6.08
C ASN A 287 -23.54 -12.74 4.90
N THR A 288 -22.23 -12.70 5.16
CA THR A 288 -21.18 -13.27 4.31
C THR A 288 -20.49 -14.41 5.06
N GLN A 289 -19.82 -15.31 4.34
CA GLN A 289 -19.00 -16.36 4.94
C GLN A 289 -17.86 -16.77 4.00
N LEU A 290 -16.89 -17.50 4.53
CA LEU A 290 -15.83 -18.13 3.74
C LEU A 290 -16.38 -19.37 3.00
N SER A 291 -15.83 -19.70 1.83
CA SER A 291 -16.04 -21.00 1.18
C SER A 291 -15.40 -22.14 1.98
N GLU A 292 -15.85 -23.38 1.74
CA GLU A 292 -15.35 -24.57 2.47
C GLU A 292 -13.85 -24.79 2.26
N ASP A 293 -13.34 -24.49 1.06
CA ASP A 293 -11.92 -24.55 0.70
C ASP A 293 -11.08 -23.38 1.25
N GLY A 294 -11.71 -22.35 1.83
CA GLY A 294 -11.04 -21.17 2.37
C GLY A 294 -10.55 -20.15 1.33
N THR A 295 -10.93 -20.33 0.07
CA THR A 295 -10.42 -19.60 -1.12
C THR A 295 -11.30 -18.45 -1.58
N GLU A 296 -12.55 -18.36 -1.14
CA GLU A 296 -13.51 -17.36 -1.59
C GLU A 296 -14.35 -16.83 -0.41
N ILE A 297 -14.87 -15.61 -0.54
CA ILE A 297 -15.91 -15.05 0.33
C ILE A 297 -17.22 -15.07 -0.46
N ILE A 298 -18.24 -15.68 0.12
CA ILE A 298 -19.55 -15.91 -0.50
C ILE A 298 -20.69 -15.30 0.32
N ALA A 299 -21.78 -14.95 -0.34
CA ALA A 299 -23.01 -14.51 0.31
C ALA A 299 -23.68 -15.69 1.06
N LYS A 300 -24.22 -15.42 2.26
CA LYS A 300 -24.88 -16.42 3.12
C LYS A 300 -26.41 -16.40 3.00
N THR A 301 -26.99 -15.33 2.46
CA THR A 301 -28.42 -15.19 2.17
C THR A 301 -28.60 -14.44 0.85
N ASP A 302 -29.77 -14.57 0.22
CA ASP A 302 -30.19 -13.67 -0.87
C ASP A 302 -30.36 -12.24 -0.30
N GLY A 303 -29.78 -11.23 -0.95
CA GLY A 303 -29.88 -9.86 -0.44
C GLY A 303 -29.15 -8.79 -1.26
N GLN A 304 -29.23 -7.55 -0.79
CA GLN A 304 -28.41 -6.45 -1.31
C GLN A 304 -27.07 -6.42 -0.57
N ILE A 305 -25.98 -6.27 -1.32
CA ILE A 305 -24.63 -6.19 -0.76
C ILE A 305 -24.17 -4.73 -0.60
N PHE A 306 -23.51 -4.48 0.53
CA PHE A 306 -22.91 -3.20 0.93
C PHE A 306 -21.48 -3.44 1.39
N TYR A 307 -20.57 -2.48 1.17
CA TYR A 307 -19.23 -2.50 1.75
C TYR A 307 -19.09 -1.38 2.80
N GLU A 308 -18.88 -1.74 4.06
CA GLU A 308 -18.84 -0.81 5.18
C GLU A 308 -17.87 -1.28 6.28
N ASN A 309 -17.00 -0.40 6.79
CA ASN A 309 -16.05 -0.72 7.86
C ASN A 309 -15.14 -1.91 7.49
N ASP A 310 -14.57 -1.85 6.28
CA ASP A 310 -13.69 -2.87 5.69
C ASP A 310 -14.30 -4.29 5.60
N GLN A 311 -15.63 -4.37 5.49
CA GLN A 311 -16.38 -5.62 5.45
C GLN A 311 -17.53 -5.58 4.44
N TYR A 312 -17.70 -6.67 3.70
CA TYR A 312 -18.91 -6.92 2.93
C TYR A 312 -20.06 -7.38 3.82
N ARG A 313 -21.25 -6.81 3.60
CA ARG A 313 -22.47 -7.11 4.36
C ARG A 313 -23.62 -7.35 3.39
N VAL A 314 -24.37 -8.42 3.61
CA VAL A 314 -25.60 -8.69 2.86
C VAL A 314 -26.80 -8.40 3.75
N THR A 315 -27.74 -7.60 3.25
CA THR A 315 -29.01 -7.31 3.92
C THR A 315 -30.13 -8.03 3.18
N ASP A 316 -30.90 -8.82 3.91
CA ASP A 316 -31.99 -9.64 3.35
C ASP A 316 -33.08 -8.73 2.72
N VAL A 317 -33.45 -9.00 1.46
CA VAL A 317 -34.45 -8.20 0.71
C VAL A 317 -35.58 -9.07 0.16
N ILE A 318 -36.79 -8.52 0.07
CA ILE A 318 -37.87 -9.15 -0.70
C ILE A 318 -37.67 -8.80 -2.18
N GLN A 319 -37.24 -9.79 -2.96
CA GLN A 319 -37.01 -9.66 -4.40
C GLN A 319 -38.30 -9.86 -5.22
N ILE A 320 -38.56 -8.90 -6.12
CA ILE A 320 -39.61 -8.96 -7.14
C ILE A 320 -38.91 -9.14 -8.50
N LYS A 321 -39.06 -10.32 -9.12
CA LYS A 321 -38.33 -10.75 -10.32
C LYS A 321 -38.86 -10.16 -11.64
N GLY A 322 -39.46 -8.98 -11.59
CA GLY A 322 -40.16 -8.34 -12.71
C GLY A 322 -40.70 -6.96 -12.36
N ASP A 323 -41.67 -6.49 -13.15
CA ASP A 323 -42.34 -5.21 -12.95
C ASP A 323 -43.39 -5.26 -11.83
N VAL A 324 -43.61 -4.13 -11.15
CA VAL A 324 -44.76 -3.90 -10.28
C VAL A 324 -45.90 -3.35 -11.15
N ASP A 325 -46.77 -4.27 -11.58
CA ASP A 325 -47.87 -4.02 -12.52
C ASP A 325 -49.12 -4.86 -12.18
N LEU A 326 -50.06 -5.04 -13.13
CA LEU A 326 -51.28 -5.84 -12.96
C LEU A 326 -51.04 -7.32 -12.57
N SER A 327 -49.85 -7.87 -12.83
CA SER A 327 -49.50 -9.25 -12.48
C SER A 327 -48.92 -9.39 -11.08
N THR A 328 -48.14 -8.41 -10.62
CA THR A 328 -47.53 -8.36 -9.28
C THR A 328 -48.46 -7.75 -8.23
N GLY A 329 -49.28 -6.77 -8.62
CA GLY A 329 -50.09 -5.96 -7.72
C GLY A 329 -49.26 -4.93 -6.94
N ASN A 330 -49.89 -4.30 -5.94
CA ASN A 330 -49.24 -3.34 -5.05
C ASN A 330 -48.51 -4.03 -3.89
N ILE A 331 -47.43 -3.42 -3.41
CA ILE A 331 -46.50 -4.05 -2.46
C ILE A 331 -46.49 -3.29 -1.13
N ASP A 332 -46.74 -3.99 -0.02
CA ASP A 332 -46.60 -3.49 1.36
C ASP A 332 -45.75 -4.47 2.18
N VAL A 333 -44.53 -4.05 2.56
CA VAL A 333 -43.48 -4.93 3.09
C VAL A 333 -42.84 -4.39 4.37
N LYS A 334 -42.65 -5.28 5.35
CA LYS A 334 -41.84 -5.04 6.55
C LYS A 334 -40.43 -5.57 6.35
N GLY A 335 -39.55 -4.73 5.80
CA GLY A 335 -38.18 -5.07 5.42
C GLY A 335 -37.70 -4.19 4.26
N ASN A 336 -36.61 -4.61 3.61
CA ASN A 336 -36.12 -4.01 2.38
C ASN A 336 -36.77 -4.68 1.16
N VAL A 337 -36.96 -3.93 0.06
CA VAL A 337 -37.55 -4.42 -1.20
C VAL A 337 -36.58 -4.20 -2.36
N PHE A 338 -36.46 -5.20 -3.23
CA PHE A 338 -35.71 -5.10 -4.49
C PHE A 338 -36.59 -5.47 -5.69
N VAL A 339 -36.90 -4.48 -6.53
CA VAL A 339 -37.63 -4.64 -7.78
C VAL A 339 -36.61 -4.77 -8.92
N GLN A 340 -36.62 -5.92 -9.60
CA GLN A 340 -35.75 -6.19 -10.75
C GLN A 340 -36.24 -5.52 -12.03
N GLY A 341 -37.55 -5.24 -12.13
CA GLY A 341 -38.16 -4.44 -13.19
C GLY A 341 -38.44 -3.00 -12.80
N ASN A 342 -39.53 -2.47 -13.35
CA ASN A 342 -40.04 -1.11 -13.21
C ASN A 342 -41.21 -1.06 -12.21
N VAL A 343 -41.55 0.13 -11.71
CA VAL A 343 -42.85 0.36 -11.04
C VAL A 343 -43.75 1.13 -12.00
N ARG A 344 -44.85 0.50 -12.43
CA ARG A 344 -45.74 1.03 -13.49
C ARG A 344 -46.75 2.04 -12.97
N ASP A 345 -47.30 2.81 -13.90
CA ASP A 345 -48.30 3.86 -13.65
C ASP A 345 -49.51 3.33 -12.86
N GLY A 346 -49.92 4.06 -11.82
CA GLY A 346 -51.03 3.70 -10.94
C GLY A 346 -50.71 2.67 -9.85
N PHE A 347 -49.51 2.07 -9.85
CA PHE A 347 -49.09 1.12 -8.81
C PHE A 347 -48.34 1.80 -7.66
N TRP A 348 -48.19 1.07 -6.55
CA TRP A 348 -47.41 1.53 -5.41
C TRP A 348 -46.60 0.45 -4.70
N VAL A 349 -45.47 0.89 -4.12
CA VAL A 349 -44.53 0.09 -3.33
C VAL A 349 -44.29 0.78 -2.00
N LYS A 350 -44.49 0.06 -0.89
CA LYS A 350 -44.23 0.50 0.47
C LYS A 350 -43.30 -0.49 1.16
N ALA A 351 -42.22 0.00 1.74
CA ALA A 351 -41.29 -0.79 2.53
C ALA A 351 -40.93 -0.06 3.82
N THR A 352 -40.82 -0.76 4.94
CA THR A 352 -40.35 -0.16 6.20
C THR A 352 -38.83 0.08 6.22
N GLY A 353 -38.09 -0.52 5.30
CA GLY A 353 -36.66 -0.29 5.07
C GLY A 353 -36.40 0.33 3.69
N ASP A 354 -35.30 -0.03 3.06
CA ASP A 354 -34.88 0.52 1.77
C ASP A 354 -35.70 -0.04 0.59
N VAL A 355 -35.89 0.76 -0.46
CA VAL A 355 -36.50 0.34 -1.72
C VAL A 355 -35.49 0.51 -2.85
N ASN A 356 -35.23 -0.57 -3.57
CA ASN A 356 -34.27 -0.63 -4.67
C ASN A 356 -35.01 -1.04 -5.95
N ILE A 357 -34.85 -0.28 -7.04
CA ILE A 357 -35.57 -0.48 -8.30
C ILE A 357 -34.54 -0.46 -9.44
N SER A 358 -34.46 -1.55 -10.21
CA SER A 358 -33.50 -1.67 -11.32
C SER A 358 -33.99 -1.02 -12.61
N GLY A 359 -35.30 -0.96 -12.82
CA GLY A 359 -35.95 -0.23 -13.91
C GLY A 359 -36.16 1.25 -13.58
N SER A 360 -37.23 1.82 -14.14
CA SER A 360 -37.73 3.16 -13.84
C SER A 360 -38.97 3.14 -12.94
N VAL A 361 -39.37 4.31 -12.44
CA VAL A 361 -40.66 4.55 -11.77
C VAL A 361 -41.50 5.46 -12.65
N GLY A 362 -42.73 5.05 -12.96
CA GLY A 362 -43.69 5.87 -13.73
C GLY A 362 -44.52 6.80 -12.85
N ALA A 363 -45.78 7.00 -13.25
CA ALA A 363 -46.81 7.71 -12.49
C ALA A 363 -47.31 6.90 -11.29
N ALA A 364 -46.41 6.60 -10.35
CA ALA A 364 -46.56 5.62 -9.27
C ALA A 364 -46.26 6.24 -7.90
N THR A 365 -46.63 5.54 -6.81
CA THR A 365 -46.26 5.94 -5.44
C THR A 365 -45.22 5.01 -4.83
N VAL A 366 -44.07 5.51 -4.39
CA VAL A 366 -43.02 4.72 -3.74
C VAL A 366 -42.70 5.30 -2.37
N GLN A 367 -42.74 4.46 -1.33
CA GLN A 367 -42.46 4.88 0.06
C GLN A 367 -41.44 3.93 0.69
N ALA A 368 -40.23 4.43 0.96
CA ALA A 368 -39.18 3.75 1.69
C ALA A 368 -39.08 4.32 3.11
N GLY A 369 -39.08 3.46 4.13
CA GLY A 369 -38.71 3.85 5.50
C GLY A 369 -37.22 4.11 5.65
N GLY A 370 -36.40 3.46 4.82
CA GLY A 370 -34.99 3.76 4.58
C GLY A 370 -34.80 4.66 3.35
N SER A 371 -33.77 4.37 2.56
CA SER A 371 -33.44 5.09 1.33
C SER A 371 -34.14 4.50 0.10
N LEU A 372 -34.25 5.29 -0.98
CA LEU A 372 -34.80 4.89 -2.27
C LEU A 372 -33.74 4.99 -3.36
N PHE A 373 -33.46 3.87 -4.02
CA PHE A 373 -32.51 3.79 -5.13
C PHE A 373 -33.23 3.34 -6.41
N VAL A 374 -33.19 4.15 -7.46
CA VAL A 374 -33.79 3.86 -8.78
C VAL A 374 -32.70 3.92 -9.85
N ARG A 375 -32.23 2.75 -10.32
CA ARG A 375 -31.09 2.66 -11.26
C ARG A 375 -31.31 3.40 -12.57
N SER A 376 -32.55 3.46 -13.06
CA SER A 376 -32.93 4.32 -14.19
C SER A 376 -33.35 5.69 -13.69
N GLY A 377 -34.61 6.09 -13.86
CA GLY A 377 -35.11 7.36 -13.36
C GLY A 377 -36.61 7.34 -13.13
N ILE A 378 -37.16 8.52 -12.87
CA ILE A 378 -38.54 8.73 -12.43
C ILE A 378 -39.25 9.60 -13.47
N ASN A 379 -40.32 9.07 -14.06
CA ASN A 379 -41.21 9.77 -14.99
C ASN A 379 -42.60 9.90 -14.36
N GLY A 380 -42.76 10.87 -13.46
CA GLY A 380 -43.93 10.96 -12.61
C GLY A 380 -45.22 11.40 -13.32
N SER A 381 -45.12 12.03 -14.50
CA SER A 381 -46.28 12.57 -15.24
C SER A 381 -47.26 13.38 -14.37
N ASP A 382 -46.69 14.21 -13.48
CA ASP A 382 -47.35 15.04 -12.46
C ASP A 382 -48.17 14.28 -11.41
N GLN A 383 -48.12 12.94 -11.39
CA GLN A 383 -48.80 12.06 -10.43
C GLN A 383 -47.82 11.22 -9.57
N GLY A 384 -46.57 11.07 -10.01
CA GLY A 384 -45.53 10.29 -9.32
C GLY A 384 -45.16 10.90 -7.97
N ARG A 385 -45.21 10.09 -6.91
CA ARG A 385 -45.00 10.51 -5.51
C ARG A 385 -44.01 9.59 -4.82
N LEU A 386 -42.84 10.09 -4.48
CA LEU A 386 -41.76 9.28 -3.93
C LEU A 386 -41.31 9.86 -2.59
N GLN A 387 -41.31 9.03 -1.55
CA GLN A 387 -40.88 9.40 -0.20
C GLN A 387 -39.82 8.40 0.30
N ALA A 388 -38.72 8.90 0.84
CA ALA A 388 -37.70 8.11 1.52
C ALA A 388 -37.39 8.71 2.90
N GLY A 389 -37.27 7.86 3.92
CA GLY A 389 -36.76 8.26 5.24
C GLY A 389 -35.25 8.58 5.23
N GLY A 390 -34.52 8.02 4.26
CA GLY A 390 -33.11 8.29 3.96
C GLY A 390 -32.93 9.08 2.66
N ASP A 391 -31.91 8.71 1.89
CA ASP A 391 -31.58 9.35 0.62
C ASP A 391 -32.53 8.92 -0.52
N VAL A 392 -32.62 9.73 -1.58
CA VAL A 392 -33.17 9.32 -2.88
C VAL A 392 -32.09 9.43 -3.95
N LYS A 393 -31.79 8.34 -4.67
CA LYS A 393 -30.74 8.30 -5.70
C LYS A 393 -31.29 7.73 -7.00
N CYS A 394 -31.11 8.44 -8.09
CA CYS A 394 -31.52 8.00 -9.42
C CYS A 394 -30.71 8.70 -10.52
N ARG A 395 -30.97 8.38 -11.79
CA ARG A 395 -30.36 9.10 -12.92
C ARG A 395 -31.12 10.37 -13.30
N TYR A 396 -32.46 10.33 -13.33
CA TYR A 396 -33.27 11.49 -13.72
C TYR A 396 -34.60 11.54 -12.97
N ILE A 397 -35.13 12.75 -12.79
CA ILE A 397 -36.42 13.02 -12.16
C ILE A 397 -37.21 13.97 -13.07
N GLU A 398 -38.29 13.48 -13.68
CA GLU A 398 -39.17 14.25 -14.57
C GLU A 398 -40.60 14.27 -14.05
N SER A 399 -41.18 15.47 -13.92
CA SER A 399 -42.59 15.71 -13.55
C SER A 399 -43.05 14.88 -12.33
N ALA A 400 -42.27 14.90 -11.24
CA ALA A 400 -42.53 14.12 -10.04
C ALA A 400 -42.48 14.96 -8.74
N GLU A 401 -43.10 14.44 -7.68
CA GLU A 401 -42.95 14.95 -6.31
C GLU A 401 -42.06 14.00 -5.50
N VAL A 402 -40.93 14.50 -5.00
CA VAL A 402 -39.91 13.69 -4.29
C VAL A 402 -39.61 14.28 -2.91
N GLN A 403 -39.69 13.45 -1.87
CA GLN A 403 -39.48 13.82 -0.47
C GLN A 403 -38.40 12.91 0.14
N ALA A 404 -37.36 13.49 0.74
CA ALA A 404 -36.21 12.75 1.27
C ALA A 404 -35.82 13.21 2.69
N GLY A 405 -35.81 12.28 3.63
CA GLY A 405 -35.29 12.50 4.99
C GLY A 405 -33.77 12.68 5.06
N GLY A 406 -33.06 12.25 4.01
CA GLY A 406 -31.65 12.52 3.73
C GLY A 406 -31.47 13.46 2.52
N SER A 407 -30.55 13.10 1.63
CA SER A 407 -30.14 13.87 0.45
C SER A 407 -30.69 13.30 -0.86
N VAL A 408 -30.77 14.12 -1.91
CA VAL A 408 -31.24 13.73 -3.26
C VAL A 408 -30.10 13.79 -4.25
N PHE A 409 -29.92 12.74 -5.06
CA PHE A 409 -28.85 12.61 -6.05
C PHE A 409 -29.45 12.27 -7.44
N ALA A 410 -29.08 13.04 -8.47
CA ALA A 410 -29.54 12.85 -9.86
C ALA A 410 -28.51 13.34 -10.91
N ASP A 411 -28.57 12.85 -12.16
CA ASP A 411 -27.87 13.47 -13.31
C ASP A 411 -28.65 14.66 -13.89
N SER A 412 -29.98 14.66 -13.73
CA SER A 412 -30.85 15.70 -14.27
C SER A 412 -32.21 15.73 -13.57
N ILE A 413 -32.80 16.92 -13.48
CA ILE A 413 -34.08 17.18 -12.83
C ILE A 413 -34.90 18.10 -13.72
N SER A 414 -36.10 17.68 -14.14
CA SER A 414 -37.02 18.45 -14.98
C SER A 414 -38.41 18.57 -14.36
N ASN A 415 -38.96 19.80 -14.34
CA ASN A 415 -40.33 20.15 -13.94
C ASN A 415 -40.82 19.53 -12.61
N SER A 416 -39.91 19.24 -11.68
CA SER A 416 -40.20 18.42 -10.48
C SER A 416 -40.22 19.25 -9.20
N ASN A 417 -40.95 18.75 -8.20
CA ASN A 417 -41.01 19.35 -6.85
C ASN A 417 -40.27 18.44 -5.87
N ILE A 418 -39.16 18.93 -5.33
CA ILE A 418 -38.23 18.12 -4.54
C ILE A 418 -37.99 18.79 -3.19
N SER A 419 -38.07 17.99 -2.12
CA SER A 419 -37.89 18.43 -0.74
C SER A 419 -36.93 17.46 -0.03
N CYS A 420 -35.77 17.93 0.42
CA CYS A 420 -34.77 17.10 1.10
C CYS A 420 -34.21 17.74 2.37
N ASN A 421 -34.06 16.96 3.43
CA ASN A 421 -33.54 17.43 4.72
C ASN A 421 -32.00 17.44 4.79
N GLY A 422 -31.33 16.87 3.79
CA GLY A 422 -29.90 17.03 3.53
C GLY A 422 -29.64 17.98 2.35
N SER A 423 -28.83 17.51 1.39
CA SER A 423 -28.45 18.27 0.19
C SER A 423 -29.13 17.74 -1.08
N ALA A 424 -29.29 18.60 -2.08
CA ALA A 424 -29.64 18.21 -3.45
C ALA A 424 -28.39 18.29 -4.33
N VAL A 425 -27.95 17.16 -4.90
CA VAL A 425 -26.69 17.05 -5.66
C VAL A 425 -26.97 16.59 -7.08
N VAL A 426 -26.68 17.48 -8.03
CA VAL A 426 -26.91 17.31 -9.47
C VAL A 426 -25.63 17.69 -10.23
N GLU A 427 -24.48 17.18 -9.76
CA GLU A 427 -23.18 17.31 -10.42
C GLU A 427 -22.90 16.13 -11.39
N SER A 428 -23.69 15.05 -11.30
CA SER A 428 -23.61 13.82 -12.11
C SER A 428 -23.99 14.04 -13.58
N GLY A 429 -23.42 13.25 -14.50
CA GLY A 429 -23.85 13.25 -15.91
C GLY A 429 -23.85 14.64 -16.56
N HIS A 430 -25.03 15.08 -17.01
CA HIS A 430 -25.28 16.43 -17.53
C HIS A 430 -25.29 17.48 -16.41
N GLY A 431 -25.88 17.17 -15.26
CA GLY A 431 -25.93 18.02 -14.07
C GLY A 431 -26.93 19.17 -14.14
N VAL A 432 -28.05 18.93 -14.81
CA VAL A 432 -29.00 19.96 -15.28
C VAL A 432 -30.28 19.99 -14.43
N ILE A 433 -30.70 21.18 -13.97
CA ILE A 433 -31.96 21.41 -13.25
C ILE A 433 -32.82 22.41 -14.02
N VAL A 434 -33.95 21.97 -14.57
CA VAL A 434 -34.82 22.77 -15.45
C VAL A 434 -36.28 22.70 -15.02
N GLY A 435 -36.79 23.78 -14.45
CA GLY A 435 -38.19 23.94 -14.08
C GLY A 435 -38.58 23.24 -12.77
N GLY A 436 -39.59 23.78 -12.09
CA GLY A 436 -40.08 23.25 -10.82
C GLY A 436 -39.46 23.93 -9.60
N SER A 437 -39.36 23.20 -8.49
CA SER A 437 -38.90 23.75 -7.20
C SER A 437 -38.12 22.71 -6.41
N ILE A 438 -36.90 23.07 -6.00
CA ILE A 438 -36.06 22.26 -5.12
C ILE A 438 -35.89 23.00 -3.79
N THR A 439 -36.21 22.32 -2.69
CA THR A 439 -35.99 22.81 -1.32
C THR A 439 -35.06 21.85 -0.60
N ALA A 440 -33.90 22.34 -0.19
CA ALA A 440 -32.89 21.61 0.57
C ALA A 440 -32.61 22.31 1.92
N MET A 441 -31.95 21.61 2.85
CA MET A 441 -31.59 22.16 4.16
C MET A 441 -30.07 22.35 4.35
N GLU A 442 -29.23 21.58 3.67
CA GLU A 442 -27.77 21.67 3.81
C GLU A 442 -27.11 22.37 2.59
N GLU A 443 -27.20 21.80 1.39
CA GLU A 443 -26.57 22.37 0.19
C GLU A 443 -27.39 22.09 -1.08
N ILE A 444 -27.28 22.96 -2.10
CA ILE A 444 -27.71 22.63 -3.47
C ILE A 444 -26.49 22.71 -4.38
N ARG A 445 -26.19 21.61 -5.10
CA ARG A 445 -25.09 21.54 -6.07
C ARG A 445 -25.62 21.17 -7.45
N ALA A 446 -25.16 21.87 -8.48
CA ALA A 446 -25.54 21.61 -9.86
C ALA A 446 -24.45 22.06 -10.85
N LYS A 447 -24.42 21.47 -12.05
CA LYS A 447 -23.69 22.08 -13.17
C LYS A 447 -24.49 23.24 -13.76
N GLU A 448 -25.73 22.99 -14.18
CA GLU A 448 -26.57 23.96 -14.89
C GLU A 448 -27.94 24.09 -14.20
N VAL A 449 -28.41 25.32 -13.97
CA VAL A 449 -29.76 25.58 -13.42
C VAL A 449 -30.50 26.61 -14.25
N GLY A 450 -31.75 26.29 -14.60
CA GLY A 450 -32.56 27.04 -15.56
C GLY A 450 -32.21 26.68 -17.00
N ASN A 451 -32.74 27.45 -17.96
CA ASN A 451 -32.37 27.33 -19.37
C ASN A 451 -32.60 28.65 -20.13
N GLU A 452 -32.04 28.75 -21.34
CA GLU A 452 -32.25 29.88 -22.27
C GLU A 452 -33.73 30.19 -22.55
N ARG A 453 -34.62 29.21 -22.39
CA ARG A 453 -36.08 29.34 -22.60
C ARG A 453 -36.81 29.99 -21.41
N GLY A 454 -36.10 30.31 -20.33
CA GLY A 454 -36.67 31.00 -19.16
C GLY A 454 -37.67 30.15 -18.36
N LEU A 455 -37.51 28.82 -18.32
CA LEU A 455 -38.37 27.98 -17.48
C LEU A 455 -38.15 28.28 -15.99
N VAL A 456 -39.21 28.76 -15.33
CA VAL A 456 -39.18 29.19 -13.93
C VAL A 456 -38.73 28.03 -13.04
N THR A 457 -37.54 28.21 -12.48
CA THR A 457 -36.86 27.22 -11.63
C THR A 457 -36.60 27.86 -10.27
N ARG A 458 -37.01 27.22 -9.18
CA ARG A 458 -36.84 27.74 -7.82
C ARG A 458 -35.87 26.89 -7.02
N LEU A 459 -34.87 27.52 -6.43
CA LEU A 459 -33.95 26.89 -5.48
C LEU A 459 -34.16 27.53 -4.11
N ASN A 460 -34.50 26.72 -3.10
CA ASN A 460 -34.74 27.18 -1.75
C ASN A 460 -33.82 26.44 -0.77
N LEU A 461 -33.07 27.18 0.04
CA LEU A 461 -32.39 26.67 1.23
C LEU A 461 -33.17 27.15 2.45
N GLU A 462 -34.11 26.33 2.91
CA GLU A 462 -34.97 26.60 4.05
C GLU A 462 -35.52 25.28 4.64
N ARG A 463 -36.07 25.35 5.85
CA ARG A 463 -36.65 24.18 6.54
C ARG A 463 -37.78 23.60 5.68
N THR A 464 -37.69 22.32 5.34
CA THR A 464 -38.73 21.64 4.54
C THR A 464 -40.07 21.63 5.28
N PRO A 465 -41.22 21.59 4.56
CA PRO A 465 -42.53 21.42 5.19
C PRO A 465 -42.63 20.15 6.05
N GLU A 466 -41.95 19.08 5.63
CA GLU A 466 -41.88 17.80 6.35
C GLU A 466 -41.07 17.93 7.65
N HIS A 467 -39.89 18.55 7.63
CA HIS A 467 -39.09 18.80 8.85
C HIS A 467 -39.82 19.72 9.84
N ILE A 468 -40.53 20.75 9.34
CA ILE A 468 -41.39 21.60 10.18
C ILE A 468 -42.48 20.76 10.86
N ALA A 469 -43.21 19.94 10.09
CA ALA A 469 -44.26 19.08 10.62
C ALA A 469 -43.71 18.02 11.61
N GLN A 470 -42.56 17.43 11.32
CA GLN A 470 -41.85 16.48 12.18
C GLN A 470 -41.48 17.14 13.52
N LYS A 471 -40.88 18.34 13.48
CA LYS A 471 -40.51 19.10 14.68
C LYS A 471 -41.74 19.44 15.53
N THR A 472 -42.79 20.02 14.94
CA THR A 472 -44.05 20.31 15.65
C THR A 472 -44.64 19.05 16.31
N ARG A 473 -44.59 17.90 15.62
CA ARG A 473 -45.05 16.62 16.17
C ARG A 473 -44.19 16.16 17.35
N VAL A 474 -42.86 16.10 17.20
CA VAL A 474 -41.94 15.60 18.24
C VAL A 474 -42.00 16.48 19.49
N THR A 475 -42.02 17.81 19.34
CA THR A 475 -42.17 18.74 20.48
C THR A 475 -43.50 18.50 21.22
N LYS A 476 -44.61 18.35 20.51
CA LYS A 476 -45.93 18.10 21.13
C LYS A 476 -46.04 16.73 21.80
N GLU A 477 -45.44 15.69 21.21
CA GLU A 477 -45.33 14.37 21.87
C GLU A 477 -44.44 14.45 23.13
N TYR A 478 -43.35 15.21 23.09
CA TYR A 478 -42.44 15.43 24.23
C TYR A 478 -43.13 16.19 25.38
N GLU A 479 -43.86 17.26 25.09
CA GLU A 479 -44.65 18.01 26.08
C GLU A 479 -45.68 17.11 26.78
N THR A 480 -46.43 16.33 25.99
CA THR A 480 -47.43 15.38 26.52
C THR A 480 -46.80 14.35 27.47
N VAL A 481 -45.63 13.79 27.13
CA VAL A 481 -44.92 12.82 27.98
C VAL A 481 -44.29 13.51 29.21
N LYS A 482 -43.78 14.74 29.06
CA LYS A 482 -43.23 15.56 30.15
C LYS A 482 -44.29 15.86 31.22
N GLU A 483 -45.53 16.15 30.82
CA GLU A 483 -46.66 16.28 31.74
C GLU A 483 -46.96 14.95 32.46
N GLN A 484 -47.04 13.83 31.73
CA GLN A 484 -47.27 12.49 32.32
C GLN A 484 -46.18 12.12 33.35
N VAL A 485 -44.92 12.43 33.07
CA VAL A 485 -43.80 12.26 34.02
C VAL A 485 -43.97 13.14 35.26
N GLN A 486 -44.45 14.38 35.12
CA GLN A 486 -44.72 15.26 36.27
C GLN A 486 -45.89 14.74 37.11
N THR A 487 -47.01 14.33 36.50
CA THR A 487 -48.16 13.75 37.20
C THR A 487 -47.76 12.48 37.95
N ALA A 488 -47.02 11.56 37.31
CA ALA A 488 -46.56 10.32 37.95
C ALA A 488 -45.59 10.60 39.12
N LYS A 489 -44.66 11.56 38.98
CA LYS A 489 -43.78 11.99 40.08
C LYS A 489 -44.55 12.65 41.23
N ALA A 490 -45.63 13.39 40.95
CA ALA A 490 -46.49 13.97 41.98
C ALA A 490 -47.31 12.90 42.72
N GLN A 491 -47.87 11.93 42.00
CA GLN A 491 -48.58 10.78 42.57
C GLN A 491 -47.66 9.94 43.46
N LEU A 492 -46.43 9.65 43.01
CA LEU A 492 -45.45 8.91 43.82
C LEU A 492 -45.17 9.63 45.15
N LYS A 493 -44.87 10.94 45.11
CA LYS A 493 -44.63 11.76 46.31
C LYS A 493 -45.82 11.86 47.27
N ALA A 494 -47.04 11.66 46.79
CA ALA A 494 -48.25 11.68 47.61
C ALA A 494 -48.51 10.35 48.34
N LEU A 495 -47.94 9.24 47.85
CA LEU A 495 -48.16 7.88 48.35
C LEU A 495 -46.99 7.30 49.17
N ASP A 496 -45.85 8.01 49.19
CA ASP A 496 -44.54 7.61 49.76
C ASP A 496 -44.50 7.51 51.31
N LYS A 497 -45.64 7.26 51.97
CA LYS A 497 -45.85 7.35 53.43
C LYS A 497 -46.90 6.38 53.99
N SER A 498 -47.12 5.21 53.38
CA SER A 498 -48.13 4.26 53.88
C SER A 498 -47.76 2.81 53.60
N ASP A 499 -47.74 1.98 54.65
CA ASP A 499 -47.40 0.56 54.62
C ASP A 499 -48.56 -0.36 54.17
N ASP A 500 -49.64 0.22 53.63
CA ASP A 500 -50.80 -0.53 53.15
C ASP A 500 -50.44 -1.38 51.92
N PRO A 501 -50.75 -2.69 51.88
CA PRO A 501 -50.37 -3.57 50.77
C PRO A 501 -50.97 -3.18 49.42
N GLU A 502 -52.14 -2.52 49.39
CA GLU A 502 -52.72 -1.99 48.14
C GLU A 502 -51.96 -0.74 47.67
N ILE A 503 -51.57 0.14 48.59
CA ILE A 503 -50.76 1.33 48.28
C ILE A 503 -49.36 0.92 47.80
N VAL A 504 -48.71 -0.04 48.46
CA VAL A 504 -47.40 -0.58 48.03
C VAL A 504 -47.47 -1.19 46.62
N LYS A 505 -48.60 -1.79 46.24
CA LYS A 505 -48.82 -2.26 44.85
C LYS A 505 -49.00 -1.08 43.89
N ALA A 506 -49.86 -0.11 44.23
CA ALA A 506 -50.09 1.08 43.40
C ALA A 506 -48.81 1.90 43.17
N VAL A 507 -47.94 2.03 44.18
CA VAL A 507 -46.63 2.70 44.08
C VAL A 507 -45.72 1.96 43.09
N LYS A 508 -45.69 0.62 43.08
CA LYS A 508 -44.94 -0.17 42.09
C LYS A 508 -45.48 0.05 40.67
N ASP A 509 -46.80 0.05 40.49
CA ASP A 509 -47.44 0.29 39.19
C ASP A 509 -47.26 1.73 38.68
N ILE A 510 -47.14 2.72 39.58
CA ILE A 510 -46.73 4.10 39.25
C ILE A 510 -45.26 4.15 38.88
N HIS A 511 -44.37 3.49 39.63
CA HIS A 511 -42.93 3.47 39.38
C HIS A 511 -42.60 2.82 38.02
N PHE A 512 -43.28 1.73 37.66
CA PHE A 512 -43.14 1.07 36.36
C PHE A 512 -43.64 1.92 35.18
N ARG A 513 -44.77 2.63 35.34
CA ARG A 513 -45.22 3.60 34.33
C ARG A 513 -44.27 4.79 34.22
N LEU A 514 -43.73 5.26 35.34
CA LEU A 514 -42.77 6.36 35.37
C LEU A 514 -41.46 6.00 34.65
N SER A 515 -40.92 4.78 34.81
CA SER A 515 -39.72 4.37 34.08
C SER A 515 -39.96 4.28 32.57
N ILE A 516 -41.11 3.75 32.13
CA ILE A 516 -41.51 3.76 30.72
C ILE A 516 -41.63 5.20 30.17
N PHE A 517 -42.27 6.10 30.92
CA PHE A 517 -42.41 7.50 30.50
C PHE A 517 -41.07 8.24 30.47
N LEU A 518 -40.14 7.95 31.39
CA LEU A 518 -38.78 8.52 31.36
C LEU A 518 -38.00 8.04 30.13
N VAL A 519 -37.98 6.74 29.85
CA VAL A 519 -37.34 6.20 28.63
C VAL A 519 -37.96 6.78 27.35
N LYS A 520 -39.28 6.99 27.31
CA LYS A 520 -39.93 7.68 26.18
C LYS A 520 -39.56 9.17 26.14
N GLN A 521 -39.45 9.84 27.28
CA GLN A 521 -39.07 11.25 27.39
C GLN A 521 -37.64 11.47 26.86
N ASP A 522 -36.69 10.65 27.28
CA ASP A 522 -35.29 10.75 26.88
C ASP A 522 -35.12 10.47 25.37
N LYS A 523 -35.83 9.45 24.83
CA LYS A 523 -35.84 9.18 23.39
C LYS A 523 -36.43 10.35 22.57
N LEU A 524 -37.54 10.94 23.02
CA LEU A 524 -38.14 12.11 22.35
C LEU A 524 -37.24 13.36 22.48
N LYS A 525 -36.53 13.51 23.60
CA LYS A 525 -35.53 14.58 23.76
C LYS A 525 -34.37 14.39 22.77
N GLN A 526 -33.80 13.18 22.67
CA GLN A 526 -32.74 12.88 21.71
C GLN A 526 -33.17 13.24 20.28
N GLN A 527 -34.38 12.84 19.86
CA GLN A 527 -34.92 13.18 18.53
C GLN A 527 -35.10 14.70 18.33
N MET A 528 -35.41 15.46 19.39
CA MET A 528 -35.52 16.92 19.33
C MET A 528 -34.15 17.60 19.27
N ASP A 529 -33.16 17.08 20.01
CA ASP A 529 -31.76 17.52 19.97
C ASP A 529 -31.15 17.25 18.57
N GLU A 530 -31.41 16.08 17.98
CA GLU A 530 -31.04 15.72 16.59
C GLU A 530 -31.68 16.64 15.54
N ILE A 531 -32.98 16.96 15.70
CA ILE A 531 -33.72 17.91 14.86
C ILE A 531 -33.12 19.32 14.97
N GLN A 532 -32.67 19.74 16.16
CA GLN A 532 -32.02 21.04 16.35
C GLN A 532 -30.63 21.07 15.71
N ALA A 533 -29.80 20.04 15.91
CA ALA A 533 -28.48 19.95 15.29
C ALA A 533 -28.52 19.99 13.75
N ARG A 534 -29.58 19.43 13.13
CA ARG A 534 -29.82 19.58 11.69
C ARG A 534 -30.24 21.00 11.29
N GLU A 535 -30.98 21.72 12.13
CA GLU A 535 -31.30 23.12 11.87
C GLU A 535 -30.10 24.06 12.01
N GLU A 536 -29.16 23.77 12.90
CA GLU A 536 -27.94 24.56 13.07
C GLU A 536 -27.09 24.56 11.78
N LYS A 537 -27.14 23.47 10.98
CA LYS A 537 -26.51 23.41 9.65
C LYS A 537 -27.04 24.44 8.64
N LEU A 538 -28.31 24.89 8.75
CA LEU A 538 -28.85 25.90 7.81
C LEU A 538 -28.07 27.24 7.88
N SER A 539 -27.36 27.51 8.97
CA SER A 539 -26.53 28.72 9.11
C SER A 539 -25.30 28.72 8.19
N TYR A 540 -24.92 27.56 7.64
CA TYR A 540 -23.82 27.39 6.69
C TYR A 540 -24.30 26.96 5.29
N ALA A 541 -25.61 27.03 5.03
CA ALA A 541 -26.22 26.56 3.79
C ALA A 541 -25.86 27.45 2.60
N LYS A 542 -25.54 26.82 1.47
CA LYS A 542 -25.04 27.47 0.25
C LYS A 542 -25.46 26.74 -1.03
N MET A 543 -25.39 27.42 -2.17
CA MET A 543 -25.61 26.83 -3.49
C MET A 543 -24.32 26.91 -4.32
N LYS A 544 -23.80 25.79 -4.81
CA LYS A 544 -22.63 25.69 -5.72
C LYS A 544 -23.13 25.34 -7.12
N ILE A 545 -23.07 26.29 -8.06
CA ILE A 545 -23.68 26.15 -9.40
C ILE A 545 -22.70 26.61 -10.48
N SER A 546 -22.33 25.75 -11.43
CA SER A 546 -21.35 26.12 -12.48
C SER A 546 -21.90 27.11 -13.51
N THR A 547 -23.17 26.99 -13.90
CA THR A 547 -23.87 27.90 -14.82
C THR A 547 -25.30 28.13 -14.34
N LEU A 548 -25.68 29.40 -14.19
CA LEU A 548 -26.95 29.83 -13.61
C LEU A 548 -27.68 30.75 -14.61
N TYR A 549 -28.74 30.24 -15.23
CA TYR A 549 -29.47 30.95 -16.27
C TYR A 549 -30.45 32.00 -15.70
N PRO A 550 -30.85 33.01 -16.50
CA PRO A 550 -31.91 33.94 -16.15
C PRO A 550 -33.24 33.25 -15.80
N THR A 551 -34.09 33.92 -15.03
CA THR A 551 -35.40 33.42 -14.54
C THR A 551 -35.32 32.36 -13.43
N VAL A 552 -34.12 31.94 -13.02
CA VAL A 552 -33.96 31.17 -11.78
C VAL A 552 -34.20 32.08 -10.57
N ALA A 553 -34.98 31.61 -9.60
CA ALA A 553 -35.18 32.29 -8.32
C ALA A 553 -34.47 31.52 -7.21
N ALA A 554 -33.42 32.13 -6.64
CA ALA A 554 -32.71 31.59 -5.48
C ALA A 554 -33.27 32.19 -4.18
N ARG A 555 -33.38 31.37 -3.14
CA ARG A 555 -33.94 31.74 -1.83
C ARG A 555 -33.17 31.06 -0.71
N ILE A 556 -32.77 31.81 0.32
CA ILE A 556 -32.16 31.25 1.55
C ILE A 556 -32.84 31.91 2.76
N ASN A 557 -33.33 31.10 3.70
CA ASN A 557 -33.99 31.54 4.94
C ASN A 557 -35.07 32.64 4.78
N GLY A 558 -35.75 32.68 3.63
CA GLY A 558 -36.81 33.64 3.31
C GLY A 558 -36.38 34.88 2.52
N ILE A 559 -35.09 35.20 2.44
CA ILE A 559 -34.57 36.19 1.47
C ILE A 559 -34.59 35.55 0.09
N SER A 560 -35.02 36.25 -0.97
CA SER A 560 -35.04 35.70 -2.33
C SER A 560 -34.56 36.69 -3.40
N ARG A 561 -33.70 36.21 -4.30
CA ARG A 561 -33.05 36.95 -5.38
C ARG A 561 -33.38 36.29 -6.72
N LEU A 562 -33.91 37.07 -7.66
CA LEU A 562 -34.15 36.63 -9.03
C LEU A 562 -32.87 36.83 -9.86
N ILE A 563 -32.51 35.82 -10.65
CA ILE A 563 -31.39 35.88 -11.58
C ILE A 563 -31.85 36.48 -12.91
N ILE A 564 -31.14 37.51 -13.39
CA ILE A 564 -31.52 38.35 -14.54
C ILE A 564 -30.51 38.19 -15.69
N SER A 565 -29.22 38.06 -15.37
CA SER A 565 -28.12 37.69 -16.27
C SER A 565 -27.75 36.21 -16.11
N GLU A 566 -27.10 35.64 -17.12
CA GLU A 566 -26.38 34.37 -16.95
C GLU A 566 -25.13 34.61 -16.09
N GLU A 567 -24.91 33.76 -15.08
CA GLU A 567 -23.74 33.83 -14.20
C GLU A 567 -23.02 32.47 -14.12
N THR A 568 -21.69 32.49 -13.96
CA THR A 568 -20.85 31.28 -13.99
C THR A 568 -20.00 31.12 -12.72
N ASN A 569 -19.72 29.85 -12.37
CA ASN A 569 -19.08 29.39 -11.14
C ASN A 569 -19.67 30.03 -9.87
N CYS A 570 -20.99 30.13 -9.80
CA CYS A 570 -21.74 30.78 -8.74
C CYS A 570 -21.61 30.05 -7.40
N LEU A 571 -21.24 30.79 -6.36
CA LEU A 571 -21.44 30.38 -4.96
C LEU A 571 -22.46 31.33 -4.33
N ILE A 572 -23.71 30.89 -4.20
CA ILE A 572 -24.78 31.68 -3.56
C ILE A 572 -24.80 31.37 -2.07
N PHE A 573 -24.70 32.40 -1.24
CA PHE A 573 -24.79 32.30 0.21
C PHE A 573 -25.52 33.51 0.80
N GLN A 574 -25.96 33.39 2.04
CA GLN A 574 -26.60 34.49 2.78
C GLN A 574 -25.54 35.27 3.56
N SER A 575 -25.54 36.60 3.45
CA SER A 575 -24.89 37.50 4.40
C SER A 575 -25.92 38.17 5.32
N ASP A 576 -25.50 39.08 6.19
CA ASP A 576 -26.34 39.62 7.28
C ASP A 576 -27.67 40.25 6.80
N THR A 577 -27.76 40.69 5.54
CA THR A 577 -28.94 41.40 5.01
C THR A 577 -29.38 41.03 3.58
N ASP A 578 -28.59 40.30 2.79
CA ASP A 578 -28.93 39.95 1.39
C ASP A 578 -28.35 38.58 0.97
N LEU A 579 -28.70 38.14 -0.25
CA LEU A 579 -28.09 36.99 -0.92
C LEU A 579 -26.91 37.44 -1.78
N GLU A 580 -25.70 37.06 -1.38
CA GLU A 580 -24.48 37.30 -2.14
C GLU A 580 -24.22 36.18 -3.15
N ILE A 581 -23.66 36.55 -4.30
CA ILE A 581 -23.24 35.63 -5.36
C ILE A 581 -21.72 35.79 -5.49
N GLY A 582 -20.99 34.95 -4.75
CA GLY A 582 -19.55 34.80 -4.92
C GLY A 582 -19.22 33.95 -6.14
N ARG A 583 -17.93 33.80 -6.44
CA ARG A 583 -17.44 32.84 -7.43
C ARG A 583 -16.48 31.84 -6.79
N PHE A 584 -16.61 30.57 -7.15
CA PHE A 584 -15.64 29.53 -6.79
C PHE A 584 -14.61 29.31 -7.92
N SER A 585 -13.42 28.87 -7.53
CA SER A 585 -12.28 28.58 -8.40
C SER A 585 -12.24 27.12 -8.81
#